data_AF-A0A1F6HQT4-F1
#
_entry.id   AF-A0A1F6HQT4-F1
#
_cell.length_a   1.000
_cell.length_b   1.000
_cell.length_c   1.000
_cell.angle_alpha   90.00
_cell.angle_beta   90.00
_cell.angle_gamma   90.00
#
_symmetry.space_group_name_H-M   'P 1'
#
loop_
_entity.id
_entity.type
_entity.pdbx_description
1 polymer ?
#
loop_
_entity_poly.entity_id
_entity_poly.type
_entity_poly.pdbx_seq_one_letter_code
_entity_poly.pdbx_strand_id
1 'polypeptide(L)'
;MKRSKTEYVDIWVEKSRLKDPQFWHMKAWQFASSSHFIRQEFLKIKDGAKLNEVGDLFNAINSTPYLTGMALELFMKGYLVYKGEDPEKIRTKIGHDLKKLREFCCRYKDKRFLKRELIFVTDRLGEQIMKDGGIRYPDVRPMGIYFDEFDIALKTLQEISGEIDKELTKFITNG
;
A
#
# COMPACT_ATOMS: atom_id res chain seq x y z
N MET A 1 -21.09 32.89 25.17
CA MET A 1 -20.75 31.45 25.24
C MET A 1 -19.78 31.12 24.12
N LYS A 2 -18.51 30.84 24.44
CA LYS A 2 -17.55 30.30 23.46
C LYS A 2 -17.94 28.84 23.19
N ARG A 3 -18.36 28.52 21.96
CA ARG A 3 -18.57 27.14 21.54
C ARG A 3 -17.24 26.41 21.68
N SER A 4 -17.21 25.35 22.49
CA SER A 4 -16.04 24.49 22.63
C SER A 4 -15.69 23.94 21.25
N LYS A 5 -14.39 23.95 20.93
CA LYS A 5 -13.86 23.22 19.78
C LYS A 5 -14.32 21.77 19.95
N THR A 6 -15.12 21.29 19.01
CA THR A 6 -15.41 19.87 18.87
C THR A 6 -14.06 19.16 18.71
N GLU A 7 -13.58 18.52 19.78
CA GLU A 7 -12.55 17.50 19.66
C GLU A 7 -13.17 16.39 18.81
N TYR A 8 -12.81 16.35 17.54
CA TYR A 8 -13.01 15.17 16.73
C TYR A 8 -12.17 14.07 17.38
N VAL A 9 -12.82 13.23 18.17
CA VAL A 9 -12.22 12.01 18.66
C VAL A 9 -11.85 11.20 17.42
N ASP A 10 -10.56 10.91 17.25
CA ASP A 10 -10.02 9.93 16.29
C ASP A 10 -10.50 8.52 16.72
N ILE A 11 -11.80 8.23 16.60
CA ILE A 11 -12.45 7.02 17.16
C ILE A 11 -12.05 5.74 16.42
N TRP A 12 -11.44 5.81 15.23
CA TRP A 12 -11.40 4.65 14.34
C TRP A 12 -10.17 3.74 14.48
N VAL A 13 -9.08 4.19 15.10
CA VAL A 13 -7.88 3.38 15.34
C VAL A 13 -7.23 3.76 16.66
N GLU A 14 -7.13 2.79 17.58
CA GLU A 14 -6.40 2.98 18.83
C GLU A 14 -4.92 3.28 18.52
N LYS A 15 -4.41 4.44 18.97
CA LYS A 15 -3.04 4.91 18.65
C LYS A 15 -1.94 3.92 19.06
N SER A 16 -2.19 3.12 20.09
CA SER A 16 -1.30 2.04 20.54
C SER A 16 -1.01 1.04 19.42
N ARG A 17 -2.00 0.70 18.60
CA ARG A 17 -1.88 -0.24 17.48
C ARG A 17 -1.01 0.26 16.34
N LEU A 18 -0.77 1.57 16.25
CA LEU A 18 0.18 2.12 15.27
C LEU A 18 1.62 1.71 15.54
N LYS A 19 1.93 1.26 16.76
CA LYS A 19 3.25 0.71 17.14
C LYS A 19 3.41 -0.77 16.81
N ASP A 20 2.33 -1.45 16.43
CA ASP A 20 2.33 -2.86 16.06
C ASP A 20 2.54 -3.01 14.54
N PRO A 21 3.67 -3.60 14.08
CA PRO A 21 3.90 -3.85 12.66
C PRO A 21 2.80 -4.71 12.02
N GLN A 22 2.24 -5.69 12.74
CA GLN A 22 1.22 -6.60 12.21
C GLN A 22 -0.08 -5.87 11.88
N PHE A 23 -0.42 -4.82 12.65
CA PHE A 23 -1.55 -3.95 12.34
C PHE A 23 -1.43 -3.32 10.94
N TRP A 24 -0.25 -2.80 10.59
CA TRP A 24 0.01 -2.20 9.28
C TRP A 24 -0.04 -3.23 8.17
N HIS A 25 0.61 -4.37 8.36
CA HIS A 25 0.60 -5.48 7.40
C HIS A 25 -0.81 -6.00 7.14
N MET A 26 -1.60 -6.25 8.18
CA MET A 26 -3.00 -6.69 8.07
C MET A 26 -3.83 -5.71 7.22
N LYS A 27 -3.65 -4.40 7.41
CA LYS A 27 -4.32 -3.38 6.58
C LYS A 27 -3.81 -3.40 5.14
N ALA A 28 -2.51 -3.55 4.93
CA ALA A 28 -1.92 -3.65 3.59
C ALA A 28 -2.47 -4.84 2.80
N TRP A 29 -2.64 -6.00 3.45
CA TRP A 29 -3.17 -7.22 2.86
C TRP A 29 -4.56 -7.04 2.26
N GLN A 30 -5.42 -6.21 2.86
CA GLN A 30 -6.76 -5.94 2.31
C GLN A 30 -6.66 -5.29 0.92
N PHE A 31 -5.83 -4.26 0.78
CA PHE A 31 -5.63 -3.56 -0.49
C PHE A 31 -4.90 -4.40 -1.53
N ALA A 32 -3.89 -5.17 -1.10
CA ALA A 32 -3.16 -6.07 -1.98
C ALA A 32 -4.10 -7.16 -2.55
N SER A 33 -4.93 -7.77 -1.69
CA SER A 33 -5.89 -8.80 -2.09
C SER A 33 -6.93 -8.26 -3.08
N SER A 34 -7.46 -7.05 -2.85
CA SER A 34 -8.36 -6.40 -3.80
C SER A 34 -7.69 -6.14 -5.15
N SER A 35 -6.44 -5.70 -5.15
CA SER A 35 -5.67 -5.47 -6.39
C SER A 35 -5.47 -6.76 -7.18
N HIS A 36 -5.11 -7.87 -6.52
CA HIS A 36 -4.98 -9.17 -7.16
C HIS A 36 -6.32 -9.70 -7.70
N PHE A 37 -7.41 -9.51 -6.95
CA PHE A 37 -8.76 -9.90 -7.40
C PHE A 37 -9.13 -9.19 -8.70
N ILE A 38 -8.99 -7.86 -8.76
CA ILE A 38 -9.30 -7.07 -9.97
C ILE A 38 -8.46 -7.54 -11.17
N ARG A 39 -7.18 -7.84 -10.97
CA ARG A 39 -6.32 -8.40 -12.03
C ARG A 39 -6.85 -9.73 -12.56
N GLN A 40 -7.28 -10.63 -11.68
CA GLN A 40 -7.82 -11.93 -12.09
C GLN A 40 -9.12 -11.78 -12.88
N GLU A 41 -10.03 -10.91 -12.43
CA GLU A 41 -11.27 -10.62 -13.16
C GLU A 41 -10.99 -9.97 -14.52
N PHE A 42 -9.99 -9.09 -14.60
CA PHE A 42 -9.55 -8.50 -15.87
C PHE A 42 -9.04 -9.56 -16.86
N LEU A 43 -8.20 -10.49 -16.40
CA LEU A 43 -7.67 -11.55 -17.27
C LEU A 43 -8.77 -12.47 -17.79
N LYS A 44 -9.74 -12.86 -16.95
CA LYS A 44 -10.88 -13.68 -17.36
C LYS A 44 -11.69 -13.04 -18.49
N ILE A 45 -11.95 -11.73 -18.39
CA ILE A 45 -12.74 -10.99 -19.39
C ILE A 45 -11.94 -10.77 -20.68
N LYS A 46 -10.64 -10.48 -20.56
CA LYS A 46 -9.73 -10.35 -21.71
C LYS A 46 -9.64 -11.66 -22.50
N ASP A 47 -9.58 -12.80 -21.81
CA ASP A 47 -9.40 -14.12 -22.43
C ASP A 47 -10.72 -14.79 -22.83
N GLY A 48 -11.88 -14.25 -22.41
CA GLY A 48 -13.16 -14.67 -22.98
C GLY A 48 -14.40 -14.04 -22.37
N ALA A 49 -14.79 -12.80 -22.72
CA ALA A 49 -16.18 -12.38 -22.52
C ALA A 49 -16.63 -11.13 -23.32
N LYS A 50 -17.96 -11.06 -23.43
CA LYS A 50 -18.82 -10.17 -24.23
C LYS A 50 -18.76 -8.70 -23.78
N LEU A 51 -18.94 -7.80 -24.75
CA LEU A 51 -18.83 -6.32 -24.65
C LEU A 51 -19.57 -5.62 -23.49
N ASN A 52 -20.56 -6.25 -22.86
CA ASN A 52 -21.47 -5.59 -21.92
C ASN A 52 -20.96 -5.61 -20.46
N GLU A 53 -20.03 -6.51 -20.11
CA GLU A 53 -19.39 -6.59 -18.78
C GLU A 53 -18.15 -5.68 -18.65
N VAL A 54 -17.81 -4.98 -19.73
CA VAL A 54 -16.60 -4.16 -19.84
C VAL A 54 -16.68 -2.85 -19.04
N GLY A 55 -17.89 -2.29 -18.86
CA GLY A 55 -18.09 -0.98 -18.22
C GLY A 55 -17.75 -0.95 -16.72
N ASP A 56 -18.33 -1.86 -15.93
CA ASP A 56 -18.07 -1.92 -14.48
C ASP A 56 -16.64 -2.37 -14.17
N LEU A 57 -16.09 -3.25 -15.01
CA LEU A 57 -14.70 -3.69 -14.93
C LEU A 57 -13.73 -2.52 -15.19
N PHE A 58 -14.05 -1.60 -16.10
CA PHE A 58 -13.20 -0.46 -16.42
C PHE A 58 -12.95 0.44 -15.20
N ASN A 59 -14.00 0.70 -14.41
CA ASN A 59 -13.88 1.47 -13.16
C ASN A 59 -13.05 0.75 -12.10
N ALA A 60 -13.22 -0.57 -11.96
CA ALA A 60 -12.44 -1.38 -11.03
C ALA A 60 -10.95 -1.42 -11.41
N ILE A 61 -10.64 -1.65 -12.69
CA ILE A 61 -9.28 -1.65 -13.23
C ILE A 61 -8.60 -0.31 -12.97
N ASN A 62 -9.29 0.81 -13.25
CA ASN A 62 -8.74 2.15 -13.05
C ASN A 62 -8.44 2.44 -11.57
N SER A 63 -9.05 1.72 -10.62
CA SER A 63 -8.75 1.84 -9.19
C SER A 63 -7.51 1.06 -8.75
N THR A 64 -7.03 0.12 -9.56
CA THR A 64 -5.91 -0.78 -9.24
C THR A 64 -4.61 -0.05 -8.87
N PRO A 65 -4.16 1.00 -9.59
CA PRO A 65 -2.95 1.72 -9.22
C PRO A 65 -3.02 2.30 -7.81
N TYR A 66 -4.17 2.87 -7.42
CA TYR A 66 -4.36 3.46 -6.09
C TYR A 66 -4.39 2.38 -5.00
N LEU A 67 -5.11 1.28 -5.22
CA LEU A 67 -5.10 0.15 -4.28
C LEU A 67 -3.69 -0.42 -4.10
N THR A 68 -2.92 -0.51 -5.19
CA THR A 68 -1.51 -0.90 -5.16
C THR A 68 -0.70 0.09 -4.33
N GLY A 69 -0.83 1.40 -4.58
CA GLY A 69 -0.14 2.43 -3.81
C GLY A 69 -0.43 2.36 -2.30
N MET A 70 -1.69 2.20 -1.92
CA MET A 70 -2.12 2.04 -0.52
C MET A 70 -1.50 0.80 0.13
N ALA A 71 -1.50 -0.33 -0.58
CA ALA A 71 -0.87 -1.56 -0.08
C ALA A 71 0.64 -1.37 0.12
N LEU A 72 1.34 -0.81 -0.89
CA LEU A 72 2.78 -0.57 -0.82
C LEU A 72 3.15 0.38 0.32
N GLU A 73 2.39 1.47 0.48
CA GLU A 73 2.55 2.41 1.59
C GLU A 73 2.49 1.68 2.94
N LEU A 74 1.42 0.93 3.18
CA LEU A 74 1.18 0.27 4.47
C LEU A 74 2.19 -0.83 4.77
N PHE A 75 2.58 -1.64 3.78
CA PHE A 75 3.65 -2.61 3.96
C PHE A 75 4.99 -1.95 4.33
N MET A 76 5.37 -0.87 3.63
CA MET A 76 6.61 -0.14 3.94
C MET A 76 6.56 0.51 5.32
N LYS A 77 5.42 1.06 5.73
CA LYS A 77 5.24 1.60 7.08
C LYS A 77 5.35 0.50 8.15
N GLY A 78 4.71 -0.65 7.93
CA GLY A 78 4.83 -1.81 8.82
C GLY A 78 6.28 -2.29 8.96
N TYR A 79 7.02 -2.36 7.85
CA TYR A 79 8.44 -2.66 7.86
C TYR A 79 9.26 -1.67 8.71
N LEU A 80 9.05 -0.36 8.52
CA LEU A 80 9.77 0.66 9.27
C LEU A 80 9.45 0.61 10.77
N VAL A 81 8.19 0.40 11.14
CA VAL A 81 7.78 0.23 12.54
C VAL A 81 8.44 -1.01 13.14
N TYR A 82 8.50 -2.13 12.40
CA TYR A 82 9.23 -3.33 12.82
C TYR A 82 10.73 -3.07 13.01
N LYS A 83 11.33 -2.18 12.20
CA LYS A 83 12.72 -1.72 12.38
C LYS A 83 12.92 -0.70 13.51
N GLY A 84 11.86 -0.38 14.26
CA GLY A 84 11.91 0.49 15.43
C GLY A 84 11.72 1.98 15.13
N GLU A 85 11.28 2.35 13.92
CA GLU A 85 10.96 3.74 13.62
C GLU A 85 9.64 4.18 14.27
N ASP A 86 9.59 5.45 14.68
CA ASP A 86 8.41 6.05 15.28
C ASP A 86 7.28 6.22 14.24
N PRO A 87 6.11 5.57 14.43
CA PRO A 87 4.99 5.67 13.50
C PRO A 87 4.49 7.11 13.29
N GLU A 88 4.60 7.99 14.27
CA GLU A 88 4.15 9.38 14.13
C GLU A 88 5.08 10.18 13.22
N LYS A 89 6.39 9.96 13.34
CA LYS A 89 7.40 10.53 12.44
C LYS A 89 7.20 10.04 11.01
N ILE A 90 6.90 8.75 10.83
CA ILE A 90 6.60 8.18 9.50
C ILE A 90 5.35 8.85 8.91
N ARG A 91 4.26 8.96 9.68
CA ARG A 91 3.00 9.58 9.23
C ARG A 91 3.14 11.06 8.89
N THR A 92 3.84 11.83 9.71
CA THR A 92 3.87 13.29 9.59
C THR A 92 4.98 13.82 8.68
N LYS A 93 6.17 13.20 8.68
CA LYS A 93 7.31 13.69 7.90
C LYS A 93 7.44 13.04 6.53
N ILE A 94 7.01 11.78 6.41
CA ILE A 94 7.11 11.00 5.16
C ILE A 94 5.74 10.95 4.47
N GLY A 95 4.68 10.80 5.26
CA GLY A 95 3.32 10.86 4.75
C GLY A 95 3.00 9.70 3.80
N HIS A 96 2.52 10.04 2.62
CA HIS A 96 2.06 9.11 1.57
C HIS A 96 3.04 8.98 0.39
N ASP A 97 4.24 9.55 0.52
CA ASP A 97 5.24 9.58 -0.54
C ASP A 97 5.94 8.21 -0.66
N LEU A 98 5.52 7.40 -1.64
CA LEU A 98 6.03 6.03 -1.83
C LEU A 98 7.54 5.99 -2.08
N LYS A 99 8.07 6.95 -2.84
CA LYS A 99 9.50 7.03 -3.11
C LYS A 99 10.27 7.23 -1.82
N LYS A 100 9.88 8.23 -1.00
CA LYS A 100 10.55 8.49 0.28
C LYS A 100 10.41 7.32 1.25
N LEU A 101 9.27 6.63 1.28
CA LEU A 101 9.10 5.42 2.10
C LEU A 101 10.07 4.33 1.68
N ARG A 102 10.16 4.02 0.37
CA ARG A 102 11.09 3.00 -0.14
C ARG A 102 12.54 3.36 0.17
N GLU A 103 12.94 4.59 -0.12
CA GLU A 103 14.30 5.08 0.17
C GLU A 103 14.62 4.99 1.66
N PHE A 104 13.64 5.18 2.54
CA PHE A 104 13.85 5.02 3.97
C PHE A 104 14.01 3.54 4.36
N CYS A 105 13.19 2.64 3.81
CA CYS A 105 13.33 1.20 4.01
C CYS A 105 14.71 0.69 3.56
N CYS A 106 15.27 1.22 2.47
CA CYS A 106 16.60 0.86 1.98
C CYS A 106 17.72 1.09 3.00
N ARG A 107 17.56 1.99 3.98
CA ARG A 107 18.57 2.25 5.02
C ARG A 107 18.85 1.02 5.90
N TYR A 108 17.89 0.09 5.97
CA TYR A 108 18.01 -1.16 6.71
C TYR A 108 18.61 -2.32 5.89
N LYS A 109 19.15 -2.02 4.70
CA LYS A 109 19.94 -2.94 3.85
C LYS A 109 19.19 -4.19 3.35
N ASP A 110 17.85 -4.21 3.40
CA ASP A 110 17.08 -5.24 2.70
C ASP A 110 17.06 -4.94 1.19
N LYS A 111 17.82 -5.76 0.44
CA LYS A 111 18.04 -5.59 -1.00
C LYS A 111 16.74 -5.71 -1.81
N ARG A 112 15.67 -6.29 -1.25
CA ARG A 112 14.38 -6.40 -1.95
C ARG A 112 13.76 -5.03 -2.25
N PHE A 113 14.09 -3.99 -1.46
CA PHE A 113 13.71 -2.60 -1.76
C PHE A 113 14.44 -1.98 -2.96
N LEU A 114 15.38 -2.72 -3.57
CA LEU A 114 16.09 -2.33 -4.79
C LEU A 114 15.59 -3.10 -6.03
N LYS A 115 14.55 -3.94 -5.91
CA LYS A 115 13.95 -4.60 -7.08
C LYS A 115 13.40 -3.56 -8.05
N ARG A 116 13.64 -3.78 -9.34
CA ARG A 116 13.33 -2.83 -10.42
C ARG A 116 11.86 -2.45 -10.44
N GLU A 117 10.96 -3.42 -10.26
CA GLU A 117 9.51 -3.24 -10.32
C GLU A 117 9.03 -2.42 -9.13
N LEU A 118 9.57 -2.68 -7.94
CA LEU A 118 9.27 -1.89 -6.76
C LEU A 118 9.75 -0.43 -6.92
N ILE A 119 10.98 -0.22 -7.43
CA ILE A 119 11.48 1.12 -7.77
C ILE A 119 10.58 1.78 -8.83
N PHE A 120 10.19 1.04 -9.87
CA PHE A 120 9.34 1.58 -10.92
C PHE A 120 8.00 2.09 -10.36
N VAL A 121 7.30 1.26 -9.58
CA VAL A 121 5.98 1.62 -9.04
C VAL A 121 6.09 2.74 -8.01
N THR A 122 7.10 2.73 -7.14
CA THR A 122 7.23 3.73 -6.06
C THR A 122 7.88 5.04 -6.52
N ASP A 123 8.94 5.00 -7.32
CA ASP A 123 9.72 6.18 -7.69
C ASP A 123 9.22 6.83 -8.99
N ARG A 124 8.74 6.03 -9.96
CA ARG A 124 8.26 6.58 -11.24
C ARG A 124 6.77 6.85 -11.24
N LEU A 125 5.98 5.93 -10.68
CA LEU A 125 4.53 6.06 -10.65
C LEU A 125 4.01 6.65 -9.34
N GLY A 126 4.78 6.58 -8.24
CA GLY A 126 4.27 6.86 -6.90
C GLY A 126 3.66 8.25 -6.72
N GLU A 127 4.19 9.29 -7.37
CA GLU A 127 3.59 10.62 -7.32
C GLU A 127 2.20 10.63 -7.98
N GLN A 128 2.07 10.02 -9.16
CA GLN A 128 0.80 9.94 -9.88
C GLN A 128 -0.22 9.05 -9.16
N ILE A 129 0.26 8.03 -8.43
CA ILE A 129 -0.60 7.13 -7.64
C ILE A 129 -1.13 7.82 -6.38
N MET A 130 -0.29 8.57 -5.66
CA MET A 130 -0.57 8.97 -4.27
C MET A 130 -0.84 10.46 -4.01
N LYS A 131 -0.32 11.39 -4.82
CA LYS A 131 -0.39 12.83 -4.52
C LYS A 131 -1.74 13.44 -4.88
N ASP A 132 -2.33 14.19 -3.94
CA ASP A 132 -3.57 14.98 -4.08
C ASP A 132 -4.59 14.33 -5.02
N GLY A 133 -5.09 13.16 -4.59
CA GLY A 133 -6.07 12.35 -5.32
C GLY A 133 -5.55 11.59 -6.53
N GLY A 134 -4.49 12.03 -7.22
CA GLY A 134 -3.86 11.28 -8.31
C GLY A 134 -4.88 10.69 -9.29
N ILE A 135 -4.76 9.41 -9.59
CA ILE A 135 -5.70 8.65 -10.46
C ILE A 135 -7.17 8.63 -9.98
N ARG A 136 -7.49 9.16 -8.80
CA ARG A 136 -8.85 9.25 -8.25
C ARG A 136 -9.59 10.51 -8.68
N TYR A 137 -8.89 11.53 -9.19
CA TYR A 137 -9.55 12.73 -9.68
C TYR A 137 -9.72 12.70 -11.21
N PRO A 138 -10.91 13.07 -11.71
CA PRO A 138 -11.25 12.94 -13.13
C PRO A 138 -10.47 13.89 -14.05
N ASP A 139 -9.83 14.92 -13.50
CA ASP A 139 -8.99 15.89 -14.21
C ASP A 139 -7.52 15.44 -14.34
N VAL A 140 -7.12 14.36 -13.65
CA VAL A 140 -5.77 13.80 -13.73
C VAL A 140 -5.67 12.85 -14.91
N ARG A 141 -4.55 12.92 -15.65
CA ARG A 141 -4.33 12.11 -16.87
C ARG A 141 -4.49 10.60 -16.57
N PRO A 142 -5.12 9.83 -17.47
CA PRO A 142 -5.23 8.38 -17.31
C PRO A 142 -3.84 7.74 -17.22
N MET A 143 -3.66 6.88 -16.21
CA MET A 143 -2.44 6.11 -16.00
C MET A 143 -2.56 4.76 -16.72
N GLY A 144 -1.48 4.35 -17.39
CA GLY A 144 -1.38 2.98 -17.90
C GLY A 144 -1.47 1.96 -16.77
N ILE A 145 -2.11 0.81 -17.02
CA ILE A 145 -2.21 -0.24 -16.02
C ILE A 145 -1.05 -1.22 -16.19
N TYR A 146 -0.11 -1.19 -15.25
CA TYR A 146 1.12 -1.99 -15.22
C TYR A 146 0.94 -3.20 -14.30
N PHE A 147 0.00 -4.09 -14.65
CA PHE A 147 -0.43 -5.18 -13.77
C PHE A 147 0.73 -6.08 -13.30
N ASP A 148 1.72 -6.34 -14.16
CA ASP A 148 2.81 -7.25 -13.82
C ASP A 148 3.82 -6.56 -12.87
N GLU A 149 4.14 -5.28 -13.11
CA GLU A 149 4.97 -4.50 -12.19
C GLU A 149 4.28 -4.31 -10.84
N PHE A 150 2.96 -4.09 -10.81
CA PHE A 150 2.18 -4.01 -9.58
C PHE A 150 2.24 -5.34 -8.81
N ASP A 151 2.02 -6.47 -9.48
CA ASP A 151 2.02 -7.79 -8.87
C ASP A 151 3.39 -8.15 -8.28
N ILE A 152 4.49 -7.90 -9.02
CA ILE A 152 5.85 -8.16 -8.53
C ILE A 152 6.20 -7.26 -7.33
N ALA A 153 5.82 -5.98 -7.37
CA ALA A 153 6.03 -5.06 -6.26
C ALA A 153 5.26 -5.50 -5.01
N LEU A 154 3.98 -5.86 -5.15
CA LEU A 154 3.14 -6.36 -4.04
C LEU A 154 3.70 -7.65 -3.45
N LYS A 155 4.01 -8.65 -4.29
CA LYS A 155 4.59 -9.93 -3.84
C LYS A 155 5.87 -9.73 -3.05
N THR A 156 6.73 -8.82 -3.51
CA THR A 156 7.99 -8.51 -2.81
C THR A 156 7.74 -8.00 -1.39
N LEU A 157 6.75 -7.14 -1.19
CA LEU A 157 6.43 -6.61 0.15
C LEU A 157 5.65 -7.62 1.00
N GLN A 158 4.80 -8.45 0.40
CA GLN A 158 4.11 -9.56 1.07
C GLN A 158 5.10 -10.60 1.61
N GLU A 159 6.16 -10.93 0.86
CA GLU A 159 7.24 -11.82 1.31
C GLU A 159 7.93 -11.26 2.56
N ILE A 160 8.30 -9.97 2.52
CA ILE A 160 8.90 -9.28 3.67
C ILE A 160 7.97 -9.29 4.88
N SER A 161 6.69 -8.94 4.68
CA SER A 161 5.67 -8.95 5.74
C SER A 161 5.51 -10.34 6.35
N GLY A 162 5.44 -11.40 5.53
CA GLY A 162 5.28 -12.76 6.01
C GLY A 162 6.47 -13.28 6.81
N GLU A 163 7.69 -12.82 6.51
CA GLU A 163 8.87 -13.10 7.34
C GLU A 163 8.79 -12.40 8.69
N ILE A 164 8.47 -11.10 8.70
CA ILE A 164 8.32 -10.31 9.93
C ILE A 164 7.25 -10.91 10.83
N ASP A 165 6.08 -11.22 10.29
CA ASP A 165 4.96 -11.73 11.07
C ASP A 165 5.31 -13.09 11.71
N LYS A 166 6.04 -13.96 11.00
CA LYS A 166 6.56 -15.24 11.55
C LYS A 166 7.56 -15.02 12.68
N GLU A 167 8.44 -14.04 12.56
CA GLU A 167 9.40 -13.72 13.62
C GLU A 167 8.69 -13.20 14.87
N LEU A 168 7.77 -12.24 14.70
CA LEU A 168 6.99 -11.67 15.80
C LEU A 168 6.19 -12.74 16.54
N THR A 169 5.57 -13.69 15.82
CA THR A 169 4.86 -14.81 16.45
C THR A 169 5.79 -15.70 17.27
N LYS A 170 7.00 -16.00 16.79
CA LYS A 170 7.97 -16.82 17.55
C LYS A 170 8.41 -16.16 18.86
N PHE A 171 8.57 -14.83 18.87
CA PHE A 171 8.90 -14.10 20.09
C PHE A 171 7.81 -14.20 21.15
N ILE A 172 6.54 -14.23 20.74
CA ILE A 172 5.40 -14.35 21.67
C ILE A 172 5.28 -15.77 22.22
N THR A 173 5.55 -16.80 21.40
CA THR A 173 5.37 -18.20 21.83
C THR A 173 6.53 -18.74 22.66
N ASN A 174 7.71 -18.13 22.59
CA ASN A 174 8.92 -18.59 23.29
C ASN A 174 9.42 -17.59 24.36
N GLY A 175 8.71 -16.49 24.57
CA GLY A 175 9.03 -15.42 25.53
C GLY A 175 8.16 -15.44 26.76
#